data_AF-A0A662VPG6-F1
#
_entry.id   AF-A0A662VPG6-F1
#
_cell.length_a   1.000
_cell.length_b   1.000
_cell.length_c   1.000
_cell.angle_alpha   90.00
_cell.angle_beta   90.00
_cell.angle_gamma   90.00
#
_symmetry.space_group_name_H-M   'P 1'
#
loop_
_entity.id
_entity.type
_entity.pdbx_description
1 polymer ?
#
loop_
_entity_poly.entity_id
_entity_poly.type
_entity_poly.pdbx_seq_one_letter_code
_entity_poly.pdbx_strand_id
1 'polypeptide(L)'
;MAGSDDIVAGSEGDKVYFFDNYDIIKITAAERAIDKVKSMGLNPIEAINILEKAKQELSKGNYDKAMELAKQILELEKALPEFKKSSSAIEKAKSMGLNPIEAINTLEKAEQEFSKGNYDKAIELAKRSYSLAIDVDQDGVANDEDFAPMINNNYIYLGLSITLPTAVTLTYTTKKIIDKRREQRRRYEMEKQKVISEMEELLKT
;
A
#
# COMPACT_ATOMS: atom_id res chain seq x y z
N MET A 1 -18.53 -2.09 -34.48
CA MET A 1 -17.14 -1.99 -34.00
C MET A 1 -16.25 -2.13 -35.22
N ALA A 2 -15.64 -1.04 -35.69
CA ALA A 2 -14.74 -1.09 -36.85
C ALA A 2 -13.34 -1.48 -36.33
N GLY A 3 -12.93 -2.72 -36.59
CA GLY A 3 -11.54 -3.12 -36.43
C GLY A 3 -10.71 -2.44 -37.52
N SER A 4 -9.58 -1.86 -37.15
CA SER A 4 -8.57 -1.45 -38.12
C SER A 4 -7.92 -2.72 -38.67
N ASP A 5 -8.38 -3.15 -39.85
CA ASP A 5 -7.79 -4.26 -40.57
C ASP A 5 -6.48 -3.77 -41.21
N ASP A 6 -5.36 -3.99 -40.52
CA ASP A 6 -4.04 -3.75 -41.08
C ASP A 6 -3.82 -4.78 -42.20
N ILE A 7 -3.93 -4.33 -43.45
CA ILE A 7 -3.73 -5.16 -44.63
C ILE A 7 -2.23 -5.31 -44.90
N VAL A 8 -1.71 -6.54 -44.86
CA VAL A 8 -0.33 -6.81 -45.26
C VAL A 8 -0.32 -7.03 -46.78
N ALA A 9 0.45 -6.21 -47.49
CA ALA A 9 0.60 -6.31 -48.93
C ALA A 9 1.97 -6.89 -49.31
N GLY A 10 1.96 -7.88 -50.21
CA GLY A 10 3.16 -8.45 -50.84
C GLY A 10 3.12 -8.24 -52.35
N SER A 11 4.29 -8.17 -53.00
CA SER A 11 4.40 -8.01 -54.46
C SER A 11 5.17 -9.18 -55.06
N GLU A 12 4.63 -9.77 -56.13
CA GLU A 12 5.34 -10.75 -56.95
C GLU A 12 5.11 -10.42 -58.43
N GLY A 13 6.18 -10.02 -59.13
CA GLY A 13 6.08 -9.43 -60.46
C GLY A 13 5.28 -8.11 -60.44
N ASP A 14 4.37 -7.94 -61.41
CA ASP A 14 3.51 -6.74 -61.55
C ASP A 14 2.19 -6.84 -60.75
N LYS A 15 2.10 -7.78 -59.80
CA LYS A 15 0.88 -8.03 -59.01
C LYS A 15 1.10 -7.73 -57.54
N VAL A 16 0.11 -7.05 -56.94
CA VAL A 16 0.02 -6.81 -55.50
C VAL A 16 -0.99 -7.78 -54.90
N TYR A 17 -0.56 -8.49 -53.86
CA TYR A 17 -1.37 -9.42 -53.10
C TYR A 17 -1.68 -8.79 -51.76
N PHE A 18 -2.96 -8.76 -51.40
CA PHE A 18 -3.42 -8.37 -50.08
C PHE A 18 -3.74 -9.63 -49.30
N PHE A 19 -3.10 -9.80 -48.14
CA PHE A 19 -3.36 -10.91 -47.25
C PHE A 19 -4.11 -10.39 -46.03
N ASP A 20 -5.28 -10.95 -45.76
CA ASP A 20 -5.95 -10.82 -44.46
C ASP A 20 -5.12 -11.58 -43.44
N ASN A 21 -4.10 -10.91 -42.91
CA ASN A 21 -3.11 -11.53 -42.03
C ASN A 21 -3.42 -11.27 -40.56
N TYR A 22 -4.71 -11.17 -40.25
CA TYR A 22 -5.25 -10.82 -38.94
C TYR A 22 -4.70 -11.75 -37.84
N ASP A 23 -4.51 -13.03 -38.16
CA ASP A 23 -3.99 -14.02 -37.22
C ASP A 23 -2.51 -13.81 -36.89
N ILE A 24 -1.68 -13.50 -37.90
CA ILE A 24 -0.26 -13.18 -37.69
C ILE A 24 -0.13 -11.89 -36.88
N ILE A 25 -0.98 -10.88 -37.15
CA ILE A 25 -1.01 -9.63 -36.39
C ILE A 25 -1.30 -9.89 -34.91
N LYS A 26 -2.24 -10.80 -34.59
CA LYS A 26 -2.57 -11.14 -33.20
C LYS A 26 -1.47 -11.93 -32.50
N ILE A 27 -0.81 -12.85 -33.19
CA ILE A 27 0.34 -13.58 -32.64
C ILE A 27 1.50 -12.62 -32.34
N THR A 28 1.79 -11.68 -33.25
CA THR A 28 2.81 -10.65 -33.01
C THR A 28 2.42 -9.70 -31.86
N ALA A 29 1.14 -9.38 -31.70
CA ALA A 29 0.67 -8.59 -30.55
C ALA A 29 0.87 -9.36 -29.23
N ALA A 30 0.58 -10.67 -29.21
CA ALA A 30 0.81 -11.53 -28.06
C ALA A 30 2.31 -11.62 -27.68
N GLU A 31 3.21 -11.70 -28.66
CA GLU A 31 4.66 -11.61 -28.43
C GLU A 31 5.05 -10.31 -27.74
N ARG A 32 4.59 -9.17 -28.27
CA ARG A 32 4.86 -7.84 -27.69
C ARG A 32 4.33 -7.72 -26.26
N ALA A 33 3.15 -8.30 -25.98
CA ALA A 33 2.59 -8.31 -24.63
C ALA A 33 3.50 -9.07 -23.66
N ILE A 34 4.02 -10.24 -24.07
CA ILE A 34 4.99 -11.02 -23.27
C ILE A 34 6.28 -10.24 -23.03
N ASP A 35 6.81 -9.56 -24.05
CA ASP A 35 8.04 -8.77 -23.90
C ASP A 35 7.85 -7.59 -22.93
N LYS A 36 6.69 -6.92 -23.02
CA LYS A 36 6.32 -5.84 -22.09
C LYS A 36 6.21 -6.35 -20.66
N VAL A 37 5.59 -7.50 -20.44
CA VAL A 37 5.52 -8.16 -19.13
C VAL A 37 6.92 -8.47 -18.59
N LYS A 38 7.80 -9.06 -19.40
CA LYS A 38 9.19 -9.34 -19.02
C LYS A 38 9.97 -8.07 -18.67
N SER A 39 9.75 -6.98 -19.41
CA SER A 39 10.40 -5.69 -19.13
C SER A 39 10.03 -5.11 -17.76
N MET A 40 8.91 -5.54 -17.18
CA MET A 40 8.47 -5.19 -15.83
C MET A 40 8.99 -6.17 -14.75
N GLY A 41 9.82 -7.14 -15.11
CA GLY A 41 10.37 -8.14 -14.17
C GLY A 41 9.42 -9.28 -13.84
N LEU A 42 8.23 -9.33 -14.44
CA LEU A 42 7.27 -10.41 -14.24
C LEU A 42 7.66 -11.65 -15.07
N ASN A 43 7.27 -12.84 -14.59
CA ASN A 43 7.51 -14.12 -15.26
C ASN A 43 6.26 -14.65 -15.98
N PRO A 44 6.12 -14.47 -17.31
CA PRO A 44 4.96 -14.92 -18.08
C PRO A 44 5.09 -16.37 -18.59
N ILE A 45 5.59 -17.32 -17.79
CA ILE A 45 5.88 -18.68 -18.27
C ILE A 45 4.66 -19.38 -18.90
N GLU A 46 3.48 -19.24 -18.30
CA GLU A 46 2.28 -19.86 -18.86
C GLU A 46 1.86 -19.20 -20.19
N ALA A 47 2.02 -17.89 -20.32
CA ALA A 47 1.75 -17.20 -21.58
C ALA A 47 2.73 -17.59 -22.69
N ILE A 48 4.00 -17.85 -22.35
CA ILE A 48 4.99 -18.37 -23.30
C ILE A 48 4.56 -19.75 -23.82
N ASN A 49 4.11 -20.64 -22.92
CA ASN A 49 3.58 -21.96 -23.31
C ASN A 49 2.35 -21.83 -24.23
N ILE A 50 1.45 -20.89 -23.95
CA ILE A 50 0.27 -20.61 -24.80
C ILE A 50 0.71 -20.07 -26.16
N LEU A 51 1.72 -19.19 -26.21
CA LEU A 51 2.23 -18.62 -27.46
C LEU A 51 2.81 -19.70 -28.37
N GLU A 52 3.57 -20.65 -27.81
CA GLU A 52 4.11 -21.78 -28.55
C GLU A 52 2.99 -22.63 -29.16
N LYS A 53 1.94 -22.94 -28.38
CA LYS A 53 0.75 -23.63 -28.89
C LYS A 53 0.05 -22.84 -29.99
N ALA A 54 -0.07 -21.52 -29.84
CA ALA A 54 -0.68 -20.65 -30.84
C ALA A 54 0.09 -20.69 -32.17
N LYS A 55 1.43 -20.65 -32.11
CA LYS A 55 2.31 -20.80 -33.28
C LYS A 55 2.20 -22.17 -33.95
N GLN A 56 2.05 -23.24 -33.15
CA GLN A 56 1.82 -24.59 -33.68
C GLN A 56 0.46 -24.75 -34.35
N GLU A 57 -0.59 -24.16 -33.81
CA GLU A 57 -1.91 -24.19 -34.46
C GLU A 57 -1.91 -23.36 -35.75
N LEU A 58 -1.21 -22.22 -35.75
CA LEU A 58 -1.00 -21.41 -36.95
C LEU A 58 -0.30 -22.21 -38.06
N SER A 59 0.77 -22.95 -37.74
CA SER A 59 1.51 -23.74 -38.74
C SER A 59 0.71 -24.92 -39.30
N LYS A 60 -0.31 -25.39 -38.58
CA LYS A 60 -1.27 -26.40 -39.05
C LYS A 60 -2.41 -25.81 -39.88
N GLY A 61 -2.49 -24.48 -40.01
CA GLY A 61 -3.61 -23.78 -40.65
C GLY A 61 -4.85 -23.66 -39.76
N ASN A 62 -4.74 -23.92 -38.46
CA ASN A 62 -5.84 -23.79 -37.49
C ASN A 62 -5.92 -22.35 -36.96
N TYR A 63 -6.22 -21.42 -37.85
CA TYR A 63 -6.20 -19.98 -37.61
C TYR A 63 -7.06 -19.53 -36.41
N ASP A 64 -8.32 -19.98 -36.34
CA ASP A 64 -9.24 -19.61 -35.26
C ASP A 64 -8.69 -19.97 -33.87
N LYS A 65 -8.08 -21.16 -33.74
CA LYS A 65 -7.48 -21.63 -32.49
C LYS A 65 -6.23 -20.84 -32.14
N ALA A 66 -5.38 -20.56 -33.13
CA ALA A 66 -4.20 -19.72 -32.93
C ALA A 66 -4.60 -18.31 -32.42
N MET A 67 -5.65 -17.74 -33.01
CA MET A 67 -6.20 -16.45 -32.58
C MET A 67 -6.77 -16.50 -31.16
N GLU A 68 -7.53 -17.54 -30.81
CA GLU A 68 -8.09 -17.69 -29.47
C GLU A 68 -6.99 -17.75 -28.40
N LEU A 69 -5.94 -18.55 -28.65
CA LEU A 69 -4.78 -18.64 -27.77
C LEU A 69 -4.03 -17.30 -27.68
N ALA A 70 -3.85 -16.59 -28.81
CA ALA A 70 -3.24 -15.27 -28.81
C ALA A 70 -4.04 -14.25 -27.99
N LYS A 71 -5.37 -14.29 -28.06
CA LYS A 71 -6.24 -13.40 -27.26
C LYS A 71 -6.10 -13.65 -25.76
N GLN A 72 -5.93 -14.90 -25.33
CA GLN A 72 -5.69 -15.22 -23.91
C GLN A 72 -4.41 -14.55 -23.39
N ILE A 73 -3.37 -14.45 -24.22
CA ILE A 73 -2.12 -13.78 -23.87
C ILE A 73 -2.32 -12.27 -23.73
N LEU A 74 -3.14 -11.65 -24.57
CA LEU A 74 -3.37 -10.20 -24.51
C LEU A 74 -4.02 -9.75 -23.19
N GLU A 75 -4.65 -10.66 -22.44
CA GLU A 75 -5.18 -10.41 -21.11
C GLU A 75 -4.09 -10.06 -20.08
N LEU A 76 -2.83 -10.48 -20.29
CA LEU A 76 -1.67 -10.11 -19.46
C LEU A 76 -1.53 -8.59 -19.30
N GLU A 77 -1.84 -7.83 -20.35
CA GLU A 77 -1.69 -6.38 -20.34
C GLU A 77 -2.60 -5.70 -19.32
N LYS A 78 -3.74 -6.32 -18.98
CA LYS A 78 -4.68 -5.79 -17.97
C LYS A 78 -4.08 -5.79 -16.57
N ALA A 79 -3.14 -6.68 -16.30
CA ALA A 79 -2.48 -6.76 -15.00
C ALA A 79 -1.40 -5.69 -14.81
N LEU A 80 -0.73 -5.28 -15.90
CA LEU A 80 0.45 -4.40 -15.83
C LEU A 80 0.21 -3.08 -15.08
N PRO A 81 -0.90 -2.35 -15.28
CA PRO A 81 -1.15 -1.11 -14.55
C PRO A 81 -1.17 -1.32 -13.03
N GLU A 82 -1.74 -2.43 -12.56
CA GLU A 82 -1.89 -2.69 -11.12
C GLU A 82 -0.56 -3.09 -10.49
N PHE A 83 0.24 -3.93 -11.16
CA PHE A 83 1.62 -4.21 -10.73
C PHE A 83 2.44 -2.91 -10.65
N LYS A 84 2.38 -2.06 -11.68
CA LYS A 84 3.12 -0.79 -11.70
C LYS A 84 2.70 0.14 -10.56
N LYS A 85 1.39 0.30 -10.32
CA LYS A 85 0.88 1.11 -9.20
C LYS A 85 1.37 0.57 -7.87
N SER A 86 1.27 -0.75 -7.67
CA SER A 86 1.67 -1.42 -6.44
C SER A 86 3.15 -1.24 -6.15
N SER A 87 4.03 -1.54 -7.13
CA SER A 87 5.47 -1.36 -6.98
C SER A 87 5.82 0.11 -6.70
N SER A 88 5.18 1.05 -7.38
CA SER A 88 5.42 2.49 -7.16
C SER A 88 5.01 2.93 -5.75
N ALA A 89 3.89 2.43 -5.23
CA ALA A 89 3.42 2.73 -3.88
C ALA A 89 4.36 2.14 -2.82
N ILE A 90 4.85 0.91 -3.02
CA ILE A 90 5.84 0.28 -2.13
C ILE A 90 7.12 1.12 -2.07
N GLU A 91 7.64 1.55 -3.23
CA GLU A 91 8.85 2.38 -3.27
C GLU A 91 8.63 3.76 -2.63
N LYS A 92 7.45 4.36 -2.82
CA LYS A 92 7.08 5.60 -2.11
C LYS A 92 7.09 5.38 -0.59
N ALA A 93 6.43 4.33 -0.09
CA ALA A 93 6.40 4.01 1.35
C ALA A 93 7.81 3.78 1.92
N LYS A 94 8.66 3.03 1.21
CA LYS A 94 10.07 2.85 1.59
C LYS A 94 10.84 4.18 1.62
N SER A 95 10.62 5.06 0.64
CA SER A 95 11.28 6.38 0.59
C SER A 95 10.87 7.29 1.77
N MET A 96 9.70 7.05 2.36
CA MET A 96 9.22 7.72 3.56
C MET A 96 9.77 7.09 4.85
N GLY A 97 10.61 6.07 4.75
CA GLY A 97 11.17 5.33 5.88
C GLY A 97 10.22 4.29 6.49
N LEU A 98 9.10 3.99 5.82
CA LEU A 98 8.13 2.99 6.27
C LEU A 98 8.58 1.58 5.89
N ASN A 99 8.03 0.58 6.59
CA ASN A 99 8.25 -0.84 6.30
C ASN A 99 6.98 -1.51 5.75
N PRO A 100 6.71 -1.43 4.42
CA PRO A 100 5.50 -1.99 3.81
C PRO A 100 5.62 -3.51 3.58
N ILE A 101 6.02 -4.29 4.59
CA ILE A 101 6.33 -5.72 4.44
C ILE A 101 5.13 -6.55 3.98
N GLU A 102 3.93 -6.22 4.46
CA GLU A 102 2.70 -6.90 4.05
C GLU A 102 2.36 -6.64 2.59
N ALA A 103 2.58 -5.40 2.12
CA ALA A 103 2.40 -5.06 0.71
C ALA A 103 3.39 -5.83 -0.16
N ILE A 104 4.68 -5.89 0.22
CA ILE A 104 5.72 -6.64 -0.50
C ILE A 104 5.34 -8.12 -0.62
N ASN A 105 5.04 -8.77 0.51
CA ASN A 105 4.64 -10.18 0.52
C ASN A 105 3.37 -10.45 -0.31
N THR A 106 2.45 -9.47 -0.36
CA THR A 106 1.23 -9.58 -1.16
C THR A 106 1.52 -9.42 -2.66
N LEU A 107 2.47 -8.54 -3.03
CA LEU A 107 2.91 -8.38 -4.41
C LEU A 107 3.63 -9.64 -4.91
N GLU A 108 4.49 -10.24 -4.10
CA GLU A 108 5.16 -11.51 -4.45
C GLU A 108 4.15 -12.64 -4.70
N LYS A 109 3.07 -12.71 -3.91
CA LYS A 109 1.97 -13.65 -4.17
C LYS A 109 1.25 -13.34 -5.48
N ALA A 110 1.06 -12.06 -5.81
CA ALA A 110 0.50 -11.65 -7.09
C ALA A 110 1.38 -12.14 -8.26
N GLU A 111 2.70 -11.98 -8.15
CA GLU A 111 3.67 -12.46 -9.16
C GLU A 111 3.63 -13.98 -9.31
N GLN A 112 3.50 -14.72 -8.20
CA GLN A 112 3.35 -16.17 -8.24
C GLN A 112 2.05 -16.60 -8.95
N GLU A 113 0.91 -15.98 -8.65
CA GLU A 113 -0.35 -16.28 -9.34
C GLU A 113 -0.29 -15.88 -10.82
N PHE A 114 0.37 -14.77 -11.13
CA PHE A 114 0.61 -14.33 -12.50
C PHE A 114 1.40 -15.37 -13.30
N SER A 115 2.47 -15.92 -12.71
CA SER A 115 3.28 -16.95 -13.37
C SER A 115 2.52 -18.25 -13.64
N LYS A 116 1.49 -18.54 -12.84
CA LYS A 116 0.60 -19.71 -13.00
C LYS A 116 -0.52 -19.48 -14.03
N GLY A 117 -0.60 -18.28 -14.62
CA GLY A 117 -1.70 -17.91 -15.53
C GLY A 117 -2.98 -17.45 -14.83
N ASN A 118 -2.97 -17.31 -13.49
CA ASN A 118 -4.14 -16.88 -12.72
C ASN A 118 -4.24 -15.35 -12.68
N TYR A 119 -4.42 -14.72 -13.85
CA TYR A 119 -4.29 -13.27 -14.02
C TYR A 119 -5.29 -12.45 -13.22
N ASP A 120 -6.55 -12.89 -13.10
CA ASP A 120 -7.56 -12.19 -12.30
C ASP A 120 -7.17 -12.12 -10.82
N LYS A 121 -6.71 -13.25 -10.28
CA LYS A 121 -6.23 -13.33 -8.89
C LYS A 121 -4.96 -12.53 -8.68
N ALA A 122 -4.05 -12.52 -9.66
CA ALA A 122 -2.87 -11.68 -9.63
C ALA A 122 -3.23 -10.18 -9.59
N ILE A 123 -4.23 -9.76 -10.37
CA ILE A 123 -4.75 -8.39 -10.37
C ILE A 123 -5.33 -8.03 -8.99
N GLU A 124 -6.15 -8.90 -8.41
CA GLU A 124 -6.72 -8.69 -7.08
C GLU A 124 -5.64 -8.52 -6.01
N LEU A 125 -4.64 -9.40 -6.02
CA LEU A 125 -3.51 -9.35 -5.09
C LEU A 125 -2.65 -8.10 -5.31
N ALA A 126 -2.39 -7.69 -6.55
CA ALA A 126 -1.66 -6.46 -6.85
C ALA A 126 -2.41 -5.21 -6.35
N LYS A 127 -3.75 -5.16 -6.52
CA LYS A 127 -4.58 -4.08 -5.95
C LYS A 127 -4.54 -4.05 -4.43
N ARG A 128 -4.61 -5.23 -3.80
CA ARG A 128 -4.49 -5.34 -2.34
C ARG A 128 -3.12 -4.88 -1.84
N SER A 129 -2.05 -5.28 -2.54
CA SER A 129 -0.69 -4.83 -2.24
C SER A 129 -0.57 -3.30 -2.35
N TYR A 130 -1.15 -2.71 -3.39
CA TYR A 130 -1.24 -1.26 -3.53
C TYR A 130 -1.94 -0.61 -2.32
N SER A 131 -3.11 -1.11 -1.90
CA SER A 131 -3.82 -0.60 -0.73
C SER A 131 -2.98 -0.66 0.56
N LEU A 132 -2.29 -1.79 0.80
CA LEU A 132 -1.40 -1.96 1.95
C LEU A 132 -0.15 -1.05 1.89
N ALA A 133 0.25 -0.63 0.69
CA ALA A 133 1.41 0.24 0.52
C ALA A 133 1.06 1.72 0.72
N ILE A 134 -0.18 2.14 0.45
CA ILE A 134 -0.62 3.53 0.66
C ILE A 134 -1.07 3.80 2.10
N ASP A 135 -1.39 2.76 2.86
CA ASP A 135 -1.82 2.80 4.26
C ASP A 135 -1.15 1.61 4.99
N VAL A 136 0.02 1.86 5.58
CA VAL A 136 0.90 0.79 6.10
C VAL A 136 0.41 0.26 7.45
N ASP A 137 -0.15 1.12 8.29
CA ASP A 137 -0.65 0.76 9.62
C ASP A 137 -2.15 0.42 9.64
N GLN A 138 -2.80 0.52 8.47
CA GLN A 138 -4.16 0.07 8.17
C GLN A 138 -5.21 0.78 9.03
N ASP A 139 -4.98 2.07 9.28
CA ASP A 139 -5.87 2.90 10.09
C ASP A 139 -6.92 3.65 9.24
N GLY A 140 -6.79 3.58 7.91
CA GLY A 140 -7.69 4.19 6.93
C GLY A 140 -7.23 5.56 6.43
N VAL A 141 -6.08 6.08 6.88
CA VAL A 141 -5.48 7.33 6.42
C VAL A 141 -4.27 7.02 5.53
N ALA A 142 -4.14 7.73 4.41
CA ALA A 142 -2.99 7.52 3.54
C ALA A 142 -1.69 8.02 4.19
N ASN A 143 -0.58 7.32 3.95
CA ASN A 143 0.71 7.59 4.57
C ASN A 143 1.19 9.05 4.41
N ASP A 144 0.82 9.73 3.32
CA ASP A 144 1.19 11.12 3.05
C ASP A 144 0.27 12.17 3.68
N GLU A 145 -0.89 11.74 4.17
CA GLU A 145 -1.84 12.56 4.92
C GLU A 145 -1.77 12.29 6.43
N ASP A 146 -1.21 11.15 6.82
CA ASP A 146 -1.11 10.75 8.21
C ASP A 146 0.07 11.43 8.94
N PHE A 147 -0.22 11.91 10.15
CA PHE A 147 0.78 12.46 11.06
C PHE A 147 1.70 11.38 11.63
N ALA A 148 1.19 10.15 11.80
CA ALA A 148 1.94 9.05 12.41
C ALA A 148 1.81 7.73 11.63
N PRO A 149 2.28 7.66 10.36
CA PRO A 149 2.10 6.53 9.42
C PRO A 149 2.80 5.22 9.81
N MET A 150 3.33 5.15 11.04
CA MET A 150 3.96 3.97 11.63
C MET A 150 3.17 3.42 12.82
N ILE A 151 2.15 4.13 13.32
CA ILE A 151 1.47 3.82 14.58
C ILE A 151 -0.03 3.91 14.36
N ASN A 152 -0.70 2.75 14.42
CA ASN A 152 -2.16 2.69 14.34
C ASN A 152 -2.80 3.67 15.35
N ASN A 153 -3.52 4.65 14.83
CA ASN A 153 -4.00 5.84 15.52
C ASN A 153 -4.85 5.53 16.78
N ASN A 154 -5.44 4.32 16.87
CA ASN A 154 -6.08 3.84 18.10
C ASN A 154 -5.17 3.92 19.34
N TYR A 155 -3.86 3.69 19.19
CA TYR A 155 -2.91 3.78 20.31
C TYR A 155 -2.64 5.24 20.75
N ILE A 156 -2.66 6.18 19.80
CA ILE A 156 -2.47 7.61 20.08
C ILE A 156 -3.67 8.16 20.86
N TYR A 157 -4.89 7.84 20.41
CA TYR A 157 -6.11 8.25 21.12
C TYR A 157 -6.26 7.58 22.50
N LEU A 158 -5.89 6.30 22.63
CA LEU A 158 -5.90 5.63 23.94
C LEU A 158 -4.90 6.30 24.91
N GLY A 159 -3.70 6.61 24.44
CA GLY A 159 -2.67 7.28 25.23
C GLY A 159 -3.09 8.68 25.71
N LEU A 160 -3.69 9.48 24.82
CA LEU A 160 -4.18 10.83 25.17
C LEU A 160 -5.36 10.78 26.16
N SER A 161 -6.26 9.81 26.01
CA SER A 161 -7.42 9.65 26.90
C SER A 161 -7.03 9.35 28.36
N ILE A 162 -5.89 8.69 28.60
CA ILE A 162 -5.41 8.33 29.94
C ILE A 162 -4.52 9.44 30.52
N THR A 163 -3.64 10.02 29.71
CA THR A 163 -2.63 10.98 30.17
C THR A 163 -3.22 12.33 30.58
N LEU A 164 -4.24 12.83 29.88
CA LEU A 164 -4.87 14.11 30.20
C LEU A 164 -5.60 14.10 31.56
N PRO A 165 -6.49 13.13 31.88
CA PRO A 165 -7.15 13.08 33.18
C PRO A 165 -6.17 12.84 34.34
N THR A 166 -5.13 12.03 34.12
CA THR A 166 -4.11 11.77 35.15
C THR A 166 -3.26 13.01 35.44
N ALA A 167 -2.87 13.77 34.42
CA ALA A 167 -2.18 15.05 34.61
C ALA A 167 -3.06 16.08 35.35
N VAL A 168 -4.35 16.17 35.03
CA VAL A 168 -5.29 17.07 35.71
C VAL A 168 -5.51 16.66 37.17
N THR A 169 -5.68 15.37 37.45
CA THR A 169 -5.86 14.89 38.83
C THR A 169 -4.58 15.04 39.66
N LEU A 170 -3.40 14.82 39.08
CA LEU A 170 -2.12 15.01 39.76
C LEU A 170 -1.87 16.49 40.09
N THR A 171 -2.12 17.40 39.15
CA THR A 171 -1.99 18.85 39.37
C THR A 171 -2.99 19.35 40.42
N TYR A 172 -4.23 18.87 40.40
CA TYR A 172 -5.23 19.19 41.41
C TYR A 172 -4.84 18.69 42.81
N THR A 173 -4.43 17.42 42.93
CA THR A 173 -4.06 16.83 44.23
C THR A 173 -2.81 17.45 44.82
N THR A 174 -1.77 17.70 44.01
CA THR A 174 -0.56 18.39 44.45
C THR A 174 -0.85 19.81 44.93
N LYS A 175 -1.68 20.58 44.19
CA LYS A 175 -2.14 21.91 44.63
C LYS A 175 -2.86 21.84 45.96
N LYS A 176 -3.81 20.89 46.12
CA LYS A 176 -4.54 20.67 47.38
C LYS A 176 -3.63 20.31 48.56
N ILE A 177 -2.59 19.50 48.34
CA ILE A 177 -1.61 19.14 49.37
C ILE A 177 -0.76 20.36 49.75
N ILE A 178 -0.32 21.16 48.77
CA ILE A 178 0.46 22.38 49.00
C ILE A 178 -0.36 23.39 49.82
N ASP A 179 -1.63 23.59 49.48
CA ASP A 179 -2.50 24.54 50.18
C ASP A 179 -2.77 24.10 51.64
N LYS A 180 -3.01 22.81 51.88
CA LYS A 180 -3.11 22.27 53.25
C LYS A 180 -1.84 22.49 54.07
N ARG A 181 -0.66 22.27 53.49
CA ARG A 181 0.63 22.50 54.16
C ARG A 181 0.84 23.99 54.49
N ARG A 182 0.38 24.89 53.60
CA ARG A 182 0.42 26.34 53.84
C ARG A 182 -0.47 26.75 55.02
N GLU A 183 -1.68 26.19 55.12
CA GLU A 183 -2.58 26.45 56.24
C GLU A 183 -2.00 25.97 57.58
N GLN A 184 -1.43 24.76 57.61
CA GLN A 184 -0.80 24.23 58.83
C GLN A 184 0.38 25.08 59.30
N ARG A 185 1.23 25.55 58.37
CA ARG A 185 2.34 26.47 58.70
C ARG A 185 1.84 27.78 59.29
N ARG A 186 0.79 28.37 58.71
CA ARG A 186 0.16 29.59 59.26
C ARG A 186 -0.39 29.37 60.66
N ARG A 187 -1.05 28.24 60.92
CA ARG A 187 -1.55 27.90 62.26
C ARG A 187 -0.41 27.76 63.27
N TYR A 188 0.63 27.03 62.91
CA TYR A 188 1.82 26.86 63.75
C TYR A 188 2.52 28.20 64.04
N GLU A 189 2.63 29.09 63.05
CA GLU A 189 3.19 30.43 63.23
C GLU A 189 2.34 31.29 64.17
N MET A 190 1.01 31.25 64.04
CA MET A 190 0.10 31.95 64.96
C MET A 190 0.19 31.42 66.39
N GLU A 191 0.20 30.10 66.58
CA GLU A 191 0.36 29.49 67.90
C GLU A 191 1.71 29.83 68.52
N LYS A 192 2.79 29.76 67.74
CA LYS A 192 4.14 30.16 68.17
C LYS A 192 4.18 31.62 68.61
N GLN A 193 3.57 32.53 67.85
CA GLN A 193 3.49 33.95 68.22
C GLN A 193 2.72 34.15 69.52
N LYS A 194 1.61 33.44 69.70
CA LYS A 194 0.80 33.51 70.92
C LYS A 194 1.58 33.08 72.16
N VAL A 195 2.28 31.94 72.09
CA VAL A 195 3.12 31.45 73.20
C VAL A 195 4.24 32.44 73.53
N ILE A 196 4.90 33.01 72.52
CA ILE A 196 5.94 34.04 72.74
C ILE A 196 5.36 35.26 73.46
N SER A 197 4.19 35.76 73.05
CA SER A 197 3.55 36.90 73.72
C SER A 197 3.16 36.60 75.17
N GLU A 198 2.64 35.41 75.46
CA GLU A 198 2.30 34.99 76.83
C GLU A 198 3.55 34.89 77.71
N MET A 199 4.66 34.36 77.17
CA MET A 199 5.94 34.32 77.89
C MET A 199 6.52 35.71 78.15
N GLU A 200 6.44 36.64 77.19
CA GLU A 200 6.88 38.02 77.37
C GLU A 200 6.07 38.77 78.43
N GLU A 201 4.78 38.47 78.57
CA GLU A 201 3.91 39.03 79.60
C GLU A 201 4.28 38.50 81.00
N LEU A 202 4.51 37.20 81.12
CA LEU A 202 4.95 36.57 82.39
C LEU A 202 6.33 37.04 82.86
N LEU A 203 7.22 37.43 81.95
CA LEU A 203 8.55 37.94 82.29
C LEU A 203 8.55 39.42 82.71
N LYS A 204 7.43 40.14 82.52
CA LYS A 204 7.28 41.57 82.91
C LYS A 204 6.62 41.77 84.28
N THR A 205 6.09 40.71 84.89
CA THR A 205 5.62 40.65 86.29
C THR A 205 6.70 40.17 87.23
#